data_AF-A0AA41S3D4-F1
#
_entry.id   AF-A0AA41S3D4-F1
#
_cell.length_a   1.000
_cell.length_b   1.000
_cell.length_c   1.000
_cell.angle_alpha   90.00
_cell.angle_beta   90.00
_cell.angle_gamma   90.00
#
_symmetry.space_group_name_H-M   'P 1'
#
loop_
_entity.id
_entity.type
_entity.pdbx_description
1 polymer ?
#
loop_
_entity_poly.entity_id
_entity_poly.type
_entity_poly.pdbx_seq_one_letter_code
_entity_poly.pdbx_strand_id
1 'polypeptide(L)'
;MVVSSISRKSTIVCGLRSGSPRKSLWRSRVLSTEAIQAVHSLKLARNTDKLNEVFNSRLSRLLKEDLINTLTELQRQKELE
;
A
#
# COMPACT_ATOMS: atom_id res chain seq x y z
N MET A 1 54.52 -19.84 21.71
CA MET A 1 53.43 -19.71 20.71
C MET A 1 52.18 -19.26 21.45
N VAL A 2 51.97 -17.94 21.59
CA VAL A 2 50.80 -17.41 22.32
C VAL A 2 49.65 -17.29 21.33
N VAL A 3 48.63 -18.12 21.50
CA VAL A 3 47.38 -18.03 20.73
C VAL A 3 46.58 -16.85 21.27
N SER A 4 46.64 -15.70 20.59
CA SER A 4 45.79 -14.55 20.90
C SER A 4 44.38 -14.78 20.37
N SER A 5 43.49 -15.19 21.26
CA SER A 5 42.05 -15.31 20.99
C SER A 5 41.48 -13.93 20.64
N ILE A 6 41.13 -13.70 19.38
CA ILE A 6 40.37 -12.51 18.97
C ILE A 6 38.98 -12.60 19.60
N SER A 7 38.80 -11.91 20.72
CA SER A 7 37.49 -11.68 21.32
C SER A 7 36.69 -10.80 20.38
N ARG A 8 35.84 -11.41 19.53
CA ARG A 8 34.84 -10.67 18.76
C ARG A 8 33.86 -10.09 19.78
N LYS A 9 33.92 -8.77 19.99
CA LYS A 9 32.93 -8.04 20.79
C LYS A 9 31.56 -8.33 20.19
N SER A 10 30.74 -9.10 20.89
CA SER A 10 29.34 -9.31 20.54
C SER A 10 28.58 -8.02 20.84
N THR A 11 28.24 -7.27 19.81
CA THR A 11 27.32 -6.13 19.95
C THR A 11 25.91 -6.68 20.06
N ILE A 12 25.39 -6.75 21.28
CA ILE A 12 23.99 -7.08 21.54
C ILE A 12 23.16 -5.83 21.25
N VAL A 13 22.39 -5.84 20.16
CA VAL A 13 21.47 -4.76 19.80
C VAL A 13 20.09 -5.09 20.32
N CYS A 14 19.72 -4.50 21.46
CA CYS A 14 18.36 -4.57 22.00
C CYS A 14 17.48 -3.52 21.31
N GLY A 15 16.96 -3.83 20.13
CA GLY A 15 16.01 -2.99 19.41
C GLY A 15 14.79 -3.79 18.92
N LEU A 16 13.61 -3.19 18.93
CA LEU A 16 12.30 -3.81 18.58
C LEU A 16 12.15 -4.27 17.11
N ARG A 17 13.24 -4.51 16.40
CA ARG A 17 13.22 -5.00 15.02
C ARG A 17 14.56 -5.60 14.68
N SER A 18 14.67 -6.92 14.82
CA SER A 18 15.85 -7.68 14.46
C SER A 18 16.14 -7.55 12.96
N GLY A 19 17.19 -6.78 12.64
CA GLY A 19 18.14 -7.07 11.55
C GLY A 19 17.71 -6.91 10.08
N SER A 20 16.43 -6.70 9.77
CA SER A 20 16.00 -6.45 8.39
C SER A 20 15.68 -4.97 8.20
N PRO A 21 16.21 -4.28 7.16
CA PRO A 21 15.66 -3.00 6.75
C PRO A 21 14.16 -3.22 6.60
N ARG A 22 13.33 -2.43 7.31
CA ARG A 22 11.87 -2.44 7.10
C ARG A 22 11.66 -2.56 5.59
N LYS A 23 11.04 -3.65 5.12
CA LYS A 23 10.71 -3.79 3.70
C LYS A 23 10.08 -2.47 3.31
N SER A 24 10.66 -1.83 2.30
CA SER A 24 10.24 -0.53 1.80
C SER A 24 8.71 -0.48 1.83
N LEU A 25 8.11 0.49 2.54
CA LEU A 25 6.64 0.59 2.65
C LEU A 25 5.97 0.63 1.27
N TRP A 26 6.73 1.07 0.26
CA TRP A 26 6.47 1.02 -1.17
C TRP A 26 6.21 -0.39 -1.73
N ARG A 27 6.60 -1.43 -1.00
CA ARG A 27 6.36 -2.85 -1.37
C ARG A 27 5.09 -3.41 -0.73
N SER A 28 4.47 -2.69 0.21
CA SER A 28 3.15 -3.08 0.72
C SER A 28 2.08 -2.47 -0.17
N ARG A 29 1.28 -3.33 -0.80
CA ARG A 29 0.05 -2.97 -1.53
C ARG A 29 -1.03 -2.55 -0.54
N VAL A 30 -0.75 -1.53 0.26
CA VAL A 30 -1.72 -0.98 1.20
C VAL A 30 -2.36 0.20 0.49
N LEU A 31 -3.61 0.02 0.11
CA LEU A 31 -4.43 1.08 -0.44
C LEU A 31 -4.57 2.20 0.62
N SER A 32 -4.51 3.45 0.18
CA SER A 32 -4.93 4.56 1.04
C SER A 32 -6.41 4.42 1.38
N THR A 33 -6.83 5.06 2.47
CA THR A 33 -8.24 5.10 2.87
C THR A 33 -9.11 5.72 1.78
N GLU A 34 -8.61 6.75 1.08
CA GLU A 34 -9.33 7.40 -0.02
C GLU A 34 -9.53 6.44 -1.20
N ALA A 35 -8.48 5.69 -1.58
CA ALA A 35 -8.60 4.68 -2.63
C ALA A 35 -9.61 3.57 -2.26
N ILE A 36 -9.58 3.10 -1.01
CA ILE A 36 -10.55 2.09 -0.54
C ILE A 36 -11.98 2.63 -0.62
N GLN A 37 -12.21 3.85 -0.15
CA GLN A 37 -13.53 4.47 -0.20
C GLN A 37 -14.00 4.71 -1.63
N ALA A 38 -13.11 5.11 -2.53
CA ALA A 38 -13.43 5.30 -3.95
C ALA A 38 -13.84 3.98 -4.62
N VAL A 39 -13.09 2.89 -4.40
CA VAL A 39 -13.46 1.56 -4.89
C VAL A 39 -14.84 1.16 -4.35
N HIS A 40 -15.09 1.35 -3.07
CA HIS A 40 -16.39 1.00 -2.48
C HIS A 40 -17.54 1.84 -3.06
N SER A 41 -17.34 3.15 -3.24
CA SER A 41 -18.34 4.03 -3.86
C SER A 41 -18.63 3.65 -5.30
N LEU A 42 -17.61 3.29 -6.08
CA LEU A 42 -17.79 2.81 -7.46
C LEU A 42 -18.59 1.51 -7.49
N LYS A 43 -18.30 0.55 -6.61
CA LYS A 43 -19.04 -0.72 -6.53
C LYS A 43 -20.50 -0.55 -6.13
N LEU A 44 -20.81 0.44 -5.31
CA LEU A 44 -22.19 0.76 -4.93
C LEU A 44 -22.96 1.48 -6.05
N ALA A 45 -22.27 2.22 -6.91
CA ALA A 45 -22.87 2.96 -8.00
C ALA A 45 -23.21 2.03 -9.18
N ARG A 46 -24.41 1.42 -9.15
CA ARG A 46 -24.89 0.52 -10.21
C ARG A 46 -25.54 1.22 -11.41
N ASN A 47 -25.83 2.51 -11.29
CA ASN A 47 -26.47 3.30 -12.34
C ASN A 47 -25.48 4.31 -12.93
N THR A 48 -25.61 4.62 -14.21
CA THR A 48 -24.75 5.55 -14.95
C THR A 48 -24.68 6.94 -14.32
N ASP A 49 -25.81 7.47 -13.84
CA ASP A 49 -25.86 8.80 -13.24
C ASP A 49 -25.08 8.87 -11.93
N LYS A 50 -25.23 7.83 -11.10
CA LYS A 50 -24.49 7.69 -9.83
C LYS A 50 -23.00 7.44 -10.08
N LEU A 51 -22.65 6.73 -11.14
CA LEU A 51 -21.25 6.56 -11.53
C LEU A 51 -20.65 7.91 -11.88
N ASN A 52 -21.29 8.70 -12.76
CA ASN A 52 -20.85 10.04 -13.12
C ASN A 52 -20.70 10.96 -11.89
N GLU A 53 -21.61 10.86 -10.94
CA GLU A 53 -21.50 11.57 -9.66
C GLU A 53 -20.25 11.14 -8.88
N VAL A 54 -19.95 9.85 -8.78
CA VAL A 54 -18.74 9.35 -8.11
C VAL A 54 -17.46 9.76 -8.86
N PHE A 55 -17.47 9.77 -10.19
CA PHE A 55 -16.35 10.27 -11.01
C PHE A 55 -16.06 11.75 -10.70
N ASN A 56 -17.11 12.59 -10.75
CA ASN A 56 -16.98 14.03 -10.56
C ASN A 56 -16.72 14.44 -9.12
N SER A 57 -17.23 13.67 -8.15
CA SER A 57 -17.10 14.01 -6.73
C SER A 57 -15.87 13.39 -6.10
N ARG A 58 -15.58 12.10 -6.30
CA ARG A 58 -14.51 11.38 -5.57
C ARG A 58 -13.27 11.21 -6.42
N LEU A 59 -13.41 10.64 -7.62
CA LEU A 59 -12.25 10.31 -8.45
C LEU A 59 -11.49 11.54 -8.93
N SER A 60 -12.20 12.63 -9.24
CA SER A 60 -11.61 13.92 -9.65
C SER A 60 -10.66 14.54 -8.62
N ARG A 61 -10.80 14.18 -7.34
CA ARG A 61 -10.00 14.72 -6.23
C ARG A 61 -8.89 13.78 -5.76
N LEU A 62 -8.88 12.53 -6.23
CA LEU A 62 -7.84 11.56 -5.84
C LEU A 62 -6.48 11.96 -6.42
N LEU A 63 -5.45 11.70 -5.63
CA LEU A 63 -4.07 11.80 -6.11
C LEU A 63 -3.80 10.75 -7.20
N LYS A 64 -2.82 11.04 -8.05
CA LYS A 64 -2.41 10.15 -9.14
C LYS A 64 -2.13 8.72 -8.65
N GLU A 65 -1.43 8.58 -7.54
CA GLU A 65 -1.08 7.28 -6.97
C GLU A 65 -2.33 6.52 -6.52
N ASP A 66 -3.27 7.20 -5.86
CA ASP A 66 -4.52 6.60 -5.42
C ASP A 66 -5.41 6.21 -6.60
N LEU A 67 -5.45 7.01 -7.65
CA LEU A 67 -6.19 6.67 -8.87
C LEU A 67 -5.63 5.40 -9.52
N ILE A 68 -4.31 5.28 -9.65
CA ILE A 68 -3.68 4.04 -10.16
C ILE A 68 -3.97 2.85 -9.26
N ASN A 69 -3.94 3.06 -7.94
CA ASN A 69 -4.23 2.01 -6.97
C ASN A 69 -5.71 1.57 -7.04
N THR A 70 -6.65 2.50 -7.19
CA THR A 70 -8.08 2.16 -7.38
C THR A 70 -8.31 1.35 -8.64
N LEU A 71 -7.70 1.75 -9.77
CA LEU A 71 -7.80 1.01 -11.03
C LEU A 71 -7.23 -0.41 -10.89
N THR A 72 -6.04 -0.52 -10.30
CA THR A 72 -5.38 -1.82 -10.09
C THR A 72 -6.24 -2.72 -9.19
N GLU A 73 -6.89 -2.16 -8.17
CA GLU A 73 -7.76 -2.92 -7.27
C GLU A 73 -9.06 -3.38 -7.97
N LEU A 74 -9.66 -2.54 -8.82
CA LEU A 74 -10.83 -2.91 -9.63
C LEU A 74 -10.49 -4.02 -10.64
N GLN A 75 -9.35 -3.92 -11.32
CA GLN A 75 -8.83 -4.97 -12.21
C GLN A 75 -8.58 -6.28 -11.45
N ARG A 76 -7.98 -6.21 -10.25
CA ARG A 76 -7.77 -7.38 -9.38
C ARG A 76 -9.10 -8.05 -9.02
N GLN A 77 -10.16 -7.26 -8.85
CA GLN A 77 -11.52 -7.73 -8.54
C GLN A 77 -12.30 -8.17 -9.79
N LYS A 78 -11.75 -8.02 -11.00
CA LYS A 78 -12.41 -8.32 -12.29
C LYS A 78 -13.72 -7.53 -12.49
N GLU A 79 -13.77 -6.31 -11.98
CA GLU A 79 -14.90 -5.38 -12.16
C GLU A 79 -14.73 -4.51 -13.42
N LEU A 80 -13.61 -4.67 -14.13
CA LEU A 80 -13.27 -3.99 -15.38
C LEU A 80 -12.81 -5.08 -16.36
N GLU A 81 -13.58 -5.32 -17.42
CA GLU A 81 -13.23 -6.20 -18.55
C GLU A 81 -12.49 -5.42 -19.64
#